data_AF-A0A6P0LYT2-F1
#
_entry.id   AF-A0A6P0LYT2-F1
#
_cell.length_a   1.000
_cell.length_b   1.000
_cell.length_c   1.000
_cell.angle_alpha   90.00
_cell.angle_beta   90.00
_cell.angle_gamma   90.00
#
_symmetry.space_group_name_H-M   'P 1'
#
loop_
_entity.id
_entity.type
_entity.pdbx_description
1 polymer ?
#
loop_
_entity_poly.entity_id
_entity_poly.type
_entity_poly.pdbx_seq_one_letter_code
_entity_poly.pdbx_strand_id
1 'polypeptide(L)'
;STPVKTQATGVTQQNSQTTTGATSQGGSVGPKGVSRVDSYIRRAEGYLVKNNFAAAVLELREALKLDQNNSDCHSLLGIAYLKQNKATMAKVHINKALQLNPQNDRALKAKQVLNELVPKSGGSQPKVSPEAAKGKPSNKSNGGGLFGGLFGGKKK
;
A
#
# COMPACT_ATOMS: atom_id res chain seq x y z
N SER A 1 20.32 -14.73 -54.37
CA SER A 1 20.12 -13.33 -54.77
C SER A 1 18.76 -13.15 -55.38
N THR A 2 17.86 -12.44 -54.71
CA THR A 2 16.88 -11.52 -55.30
C THR A 2 16.42 -10.57 -54.18
N PRO A 3 16.33 -9.25 -54.44
CA PRO A 3 16.01 -8.22 -53.46
C PRO A 3 14.55 -7.76 -53.54
N VAL A 4 13.92 -7.39 -52.43
CA VAL A 4 12.86 -6.36 -52.43
C VAL A 4 12.96 -5.52 -51.15
N LYS A 5 13.25 -4.24 -51.39
CA LYS A 5 13.24 -3.06 -50.52
C LYS A 5 11.78 -2.66 -50.22
N THR A 6 11.56 -1.89 -49.15
CA THR A 6 10.82 -0.59 -49.18
C THR A 6 9.75 -0.36 -48.07
N GLN A 7 9.91 0.79 -47.39
CA GLN A 7 8.95 1.66 -46.65
C GLN A 7 8.43 1.16 -45.28
N ALA A 8 8.72 1.78 -44.12
CA ALA A 8 8.69 3.19 -43.67
C ALA A 8 7.29 3.81 -43.62
N THR A 9 6.72 3.91 -42.42
CA THR A 9 5.87 5.05 -41.98
C THR A 9 5.96 5.15 -40.46
N GLY A 10 6.48 6.28 -39.98
CA GLY A 10 6.36 6.66 -38.58
C GLY A 10 4.94 7.11 -38.24
N VAL A 11 4.58 6.97 -36.98
CA VAL A 11 3.50 7.74 -36.37
C VAL A 11 4.05 8.34 -35.08
N THR A 12 4.32 9.63 -35.16
CA THR A 12 4.58 10.53 -34.04
C THR A 12 3.25 11.18 -33.62
N GLN A 13 3.18 11.63 -32.37
CA GLN A 13 2.12 12.43 -31.72
C GLN A 13 0.91 11.61 -31.23
N GLN A 14 0.42 11.75 -30.01
CA GLN A 14 0.25 13.00 -29.26
C GLN A 14 0.24 12.76 -27.74
N ASN A 15 1.00 13.60 -27.05
CA ASN A 15 0.82 13.94 -25.65
C ASN A 15 -0.35 14.94 -25.56
N SER A 16 -1.36 14.66 -24.75
CA SER A 16 -2.32 15.67 -24.29
C SER A 16 -2.76 15.32 -22.86
N GLN A 17 -2.34 16.17 -21.95
CA GLN A 17 -2.74 16.22 -20.55
C GLN A 17 -4.25 16.40 -20.45
N THR A 18 -4.88 15.70 -19.51
CA THR A 18 -6.07 16.20 -18.81
C THR A 18 -5.88 16.03 -17.32
N THR A 19 -5.55 17.15 -16.71
CA THR A 19 -5.79 17.49 -15.31
C THR A 19 -7.29 17.68 -15.08
N THR A 20 -7.88 16.88 -14.20
CA THR A 20 -9.05 17.21 -13.34
C THR A 20 -9.13 16.05 -12.33
N GLY A 21 -8.97 16.26 -11.03
CA GLY A 21 -9.84 17.08 -10.21
C GLY A 21 -10.95 16.17 -9.67
N ALA A 22 -10.89 15.87 -8.37
CA ALA A 22 -11.95 15.35 -7.51
C ALA A 22 -12.84 14.22 -8.09
N THR A 23 -12.84 13.06 -7.42
CA THR A 23 -14.00 12.48 -6.74
C THR A 23 -13.72 10.98 -6.57
N SER A 24 -13.22 10.57 -5.40
CA SER A 24 -13.30 9.17 -4.99
C SER A 24 -14.74 8.88 -4.58
N GLN A 25 -15.64 8.75 -5.58
CA GLN A 25 -16.95 8.17 -5.35
C GLN A 25 -16.75 6.69 -5.06
N GLY A 26 -16.79 6.36 -3.77
CA GLY A 26 -17.17 5.03 -3.30
C GLY A 26 -18.62 4.80 -3.70
N GLY A 27 -18.82 4.25 -4.90
CA GLY A 27 -20.14 4.04 -5.47
C GLY A 27 -20.05 3.14 -6.68
N SER A 28 -19.87 1.84 -6.46
CA SER A 28 -20.25 0.82 -7.45
C SER A 28 -21.34 -0.06 -6.84
N VAL A 29 -22.53 0.52 -6.70
CA VAL A 29 -23.75 -0.25 -6.46
C VAL A 29 -24.17 -0.89 -7.78
N GLY A 30 -23.54 -2.03 -8.10
CA GLY A 30 -24.05 -3.00 -9.06
C GLY A 30 -25.00 -4.00 -8.37
N PRO A 31 -25.94 -4.63 -9.09
CA PRO A 31 -27.12 -5.28 -8.52
C PRO A 31 -26.71 -6.44 -7.60
N LYS A 32 -27.05 -6.35 -6.29
CA LYS A 32 -26.96 -7.36 -5.20
C LYS A 32 -26.21 -8.68 -5.50
N GLY A 33 -25.00 -8.56 -6.02
CA GLY A 33 -23.99 -9.60 -6.09
C GLY A 33 -22.96 -9.18 -5.08
N VAL A 34 -22.83 -9.96 -4.01
CA VAL A 34 -21.88 -9.68 -2.94
C VAL A 34 -20.50 -9.41 -3.57
N SER A 35 -19.92 -8.23 -3.35
CA SER A 35 -18.55 -8.00 -3.81
C SER A 35 -17.67 -9.10 -3.22
N ARG A 36 -16.76 -9.65 -4.02
CA ARG A 36 -15.85 -10.69 -3.53
C ARG A 36 -15.12 -10.18 -2.26
N VAL A 37 -14.80 -8.88 -2.21
CA VAL A 37 -14.27 -8.18 -1.03
C VAL A 37 -15.23 -8.29 0.17
N ASP A 38 -16.50 -7.96 0.01
CA ASP A 38 -17.51 -8.06 1.08
C ASP A 38 -17.67 -9.49 1.61
N SER A 39 -17.52 -10.50 0.73
CA SER A 39 -17.55 -11.91 1.13
C SER A 39 -16.37 -12.29 2.03
N TYR A 40 -15.17 -11.76 1.74
CA TYR A 40 -14.00 -11.91 2.61
C TYR A 40 -14.19 -11.17 3.94
N ILE A 41 -14.70 -9.93 3.90
CA ILE A 41 -14.99 -9.13 5.09
C ILE A 41 -15.97 -9.84 6.01
N ARG A 42 -17.09 -10.35 5.48
CA ARG A 42 -18.09 -11.07 6.28
C ARG A 42 -17.54 -12.33 6.95
N ARG A 43 -16.70 -13.09 6.25
CA ARG A 43 -16.02 -14.25 6.85
C ARG A 43 -15.06 -13.82 7.96
N ALA A 44 -14.28 -12.77 7.72
CA ALA A 44 -13.37 -12.23 8.73
C ALA A 44 -14.09 -11.77 9.98
N GLU A 45 -15.23 -11.08 9.85
CA GLU A 45 -16.09 -10.69 10.97
C GLU A 45 -16.59 -11.92 11.75
N GLY A 46 -17.03 -12.97 11.04
CA GLY A 46 -17.41 -14.23 11.67
C GLY A 46 -16.25 -14.87 12.45
N TYR A 47 -15.03 -14.82 11.92
CA TYR A 47 -13.84 -15.30 12.62
C TYR A 47 -13.47 -14.42 13.83
N LEU A 48 -13.64 -13.11 13.74
CA LEU A 48 -13.44 -12.18 14.87
C LEU A 48 -14.38 -12.50 16.03
N VAL A 49 -15.67 -12.76 15.75
CA VAL A 49 -16.66 -13.16 16.77
C VAL A 49 -16.28 -14.49 17.41
N LYS A 50 -15.72 -15.42 16.64
CA LYS A 50 -15.21 -16.71 17.13
C LYS A 50 -13.85 -16.62 17.84
N ASN A 51 -13.31 -15.43 18.04
CA ASN A 51 -11.95 -15.19 18.53
C ASN A 51 -10.83 -15.85 17.71
N ASN A 52 -11.11 -16.27 16.47
CA ASN A 52 -10.13 -16.82 15.55
C ASN A 52 -9.47 -15.69 14.74
N PHE A 53 -8.63 -14.91 15.41
CA PHE A 53 -8.02 -13.72 14.83
C PHE A 53 -7.04 -14.04 13.68
N ALA A 54 -6.41 -15.22 13.70
CA ALA A 54 -5.52 -15.65 12.64
C ALA A 54 -6.27 -15.87 11.31
N ALA A 55 -7.41 -16.58 11.36
CA ALA A 55 -8.26 -16.77 10.19
C ALA A 55 -8.86 -15.44 9.70
N ALA A 56 -9.28 -14.57 10.63
CA ALA A 56 -9.75 -13.23 10.27
C ALA A 56 -8.69 -12.43 9.50
N VAL A 57 -7.44 -12.43 9.96
CA VAL A 57 -6.34 -11.76 9.26
C VAL A 57 -6.13 -12.34 7.86
N LEU A 58 -6.20 -13.66 7.69
CA LEU A 58 -6.04 -14.29 6.38
C LEU A 58 -7.11 -13.80 5.40
N GLU A 59 -8.39 -13.87 5.78
CA GLU A 59 -9.51 -13.44 4.95
C GLU A 59 -9.39 -11.96 4.57
N LEU A 60 -9.01 -11.09 5.51
CA LEU A 60 -8.84 -9.66 5.26
C LEU A 60 -7.65 -9.35 4.36
N ARG A 61 -6.58 -10.15 4.40
CA ARG A 61 -5.46 -10.01 3.47
C ARG A 61 -5.86 -10.37 2.05
N GLU A 62 -6.68 -11.42 1.88
CA GLU A 62 -7.24 -11.75 0.57
C GLU A 62 -8.19 -10.65 0.07
N ALA A 63 -8.99 -10.05 0.96
CA ALA A 63 -9.81 -8.89 0.62
C ALA A 63 -8.96 -7.72 0.11
N LEU A 64 -7.85 -7.42 0.79
CA LEU A 64 -6.93 -6.34 0.40
C LEU A 64 -6.16 -6.62 -0.90
N LYS A 65 -6.03 -7.87 -1.34
CA LYS A 65 -5.46 -8.16 -2.67
C LYS A 65 -6.40 -7.68 -3.79
N LEU A 66 -7.70 -7.68 -3.53
CA LEU A 66 -8.73 -7.25 -4.47
C LEU A 66 -8.97 -5.73 -4.38
N ASP A 67 -9.04 -5.20 -3.16
CA ASP A 67 -9.16 -3.77 -2.90
C ASP A 67 -8.16 -3.34 -1.83
N GLN A 68 -7.00 -2.85 -2.29
CA GLN A 68 -5.89 -2.44 -1.43
C GLN A 68 -6.19 -1.19 -0.60
N ASN A 69 -7.23 -0.43 -0.95
CA ASN A 69 -7.58 0.83 -0.30
C ASN A 69 -8.92 0.73 0.46
N ASN A 70 -9.34 -0.48 0.79
CA ASN A 70 -10.56 -0.69 1.54
C ASN A 70 -10.40 -0.31 3.01
N SER A 71 -11.11 0.75 3.44
CA SER A 71 -11.00 1.25 4.82
C SER A 71 -11.49 0.24 5.86
N ASP A 72 -12.51 -0.56 5.54
CA ASP A 72 -13.07 -1.56 6.45
C ASP A 72 -12.15 -2.76 6.63
N CYS A 73 -11.48 -3.20 5.56
CA CYS A 73 -10.48 -4.26 5.67
C CYS A 73 -9.33 -3.85 6.59
N HIS A 74 -8.84 -2.61 6.44
CA HIS A 74 -7.81 -2.07 7.31
C HIS A 74 -8.27 -1.89 8.77
N SER A 75 -9.51 -1.45 9.00
CA SER A 75 -10.03 -1.30 10.37
C SER A 75 -10.18 -2.65 11.06
N LEU A 76 -10.73 -3.65 10.38
CA LEU A 76 -10.87 -5.02 10.90
C LEU A 76 -9.53 -5.72 11.12
N LEU A 77 -8.52 -5.50 10.26
CA LEU A 77 -7.16 -5.99 10.50
C LEU A 77 -6.57 -5.37 11.75
N GLY A 78 -6.76 -4.06 11.92
CA GLY A 78 -6.40 -3.34 13.13
C GLY A 78 -6.96 -4.01 14.39
N ILE A 79 -8.26 -4.26 14.39
CA ILE A 79 -8.96 -4.92 15.51
C ILE A 79 -8.44 -6.35 15.73
N ALA A 80 -8.27 -7.14 14.67
CA ALA A 80 -7.75 -8.50 14.77
C ALA A 80 -6.33 -8.53 15.37
N TYR A 81 -5.49 -7.55 15.05
CA TYR A 81 -4.15 -7.42 15.65
C TYR A 81 -4.19 -6.94 17.10
N LEU A 82 -5.08 -6.02 17.46
CA LEU A 82 -5.28 -5.62 18.87
C LEU A 82 -5.64 -6.83 19.72
N LYS A 83 -6.57 -7.66 19.24
CA LYS A 83 -6.98 -8.89 19.94
C LYS A 83 -5.88 -9.94 20.04
N GLN A 84 -4.86 -9.87 19.18
CA GLN A 84 -3.65 -10.68 19.27
C GLN A 84 -2.53 -10.02 20.09
N ASN A 85 -2.79 -8.91 20.79
CA ASN A 85 -1.80 -8.10 21.48
C ASN A 85 -0.67 -7.54 20.57
N LYS A 86 -0.91 -7.48 19.25
CA LYS A 86 0.03 -6.96 18.26
C LYS A 86 -0.23 -5.47 18.00
N ALA A 87 -0.09 -4.65 19.05
CA ALA A 87 -0.44 -3.22 19.03
C ALA A 87 0.29 -2.42 17.91
N THR A 88 1.56 -2.73 17.65
CA THR A 88 2.34 -2.07 16.58
C THR A 88 1.73 -2.28 15.20
N MET A 89 1.35 -3.53 14.88
CA MET A 89 0.71 -3.87 13.60
C MET A 89 -0.71 -3.28 13.52
N ALA A 90 -1.44 -3.31 14.63
CA ALA A 90 -2.75 -2.69 14.72
C ALA A 90 -2.69 -1.19 14.40
N LYS A 91 -1.71 -0.47 14.98
CA LYS A 91 -1.50 0.97 14.74
C LYS A 91 -1.37 1.31 13.26
N VAL A 92 -0.58 0.53 12.52
CA VAL A 92 -0.36 0.75 11.08
C VAL A 92 -1.70 0.67 10.32
N HIS A 93 -2.45 -0.40 10.53
CA HIS A 93 -3.70 -0.61 9.80
C HIS A 93 -4.83 0.33 10.25
N ILE A 94 -4.94 0.64 11.54
CA ILE A 94 -5.92 1.61 12.05
C ILE A 94 -5.65 3.01 11.48
N ASN A 95 -4.37 3.43 11.46
CA ASN A 95 -4.01 4.72 10.86
C ASN A 95 -4.34 4.75 9.36
N LYS A 96 -4.04 3.68 8.62
CA LYS A 96 -4.39 3.59 7.20
C LYS A 96 -5.91 3.64 6.97
N ALA A 97 -6.69 2.94 7.78
CA ALA A 97 -8.15 2.99 7.73
C ALA A 97 -8.68 4.41 7.91
N LEU A 98 -8.18 5.16 8.90
CA LEU A 98 -8.57 6.54 9.17
C LEU A 98 -8.05 7.55 8.14
N GLN A 99 -6.93 7.26 7.47
CA GLN A 99 -6.47 8.06 6.33
C GLN A 99 -7.40 7.89 5.11
N LEU A 100 -7.91 6.68 4.90
CA LEU A 100 -8.81 6.36 3.77
C LEU A 100 -10.24 6.83 4.05
N ASN A 101 -10.74 6.57 5.26
CA ASN A 101 -12.04 7.02 5.74
C ASN A 101 -11.91 7.55 7.18
N PRO A 102 -11.80 8.87 7.37
CA PRO A 102 -11.71 9.49 8.69
C PRO A 102 -12.92 9.23 9.59
N GLN A 103 -14.08 8.90 9.02
CA GLN A 103 -15.32 8.62 9.74
C GLN A 103 -15.56 7.11 9.96
N ASN A 104 -14.55 6.26 9.77
CA ASN A 104 -14.70 4.83 10.02
C ASN A 104 -14.84 4.56 11.54
N ASP A 105 -16.07 4.33 11.99
CA ASP A 105 -16.41 4.09 13.40
C ASP A 105 -15.58 3.00 14.06
N ARG A 106 -15.31 1.90 13.33
CA ARG A 106 -14.53 0.77 13.81
C ARG A 106 -13.08 1.17 14.04
N ALA A 107 -12.50 1.92 13.11
CA ALA A 107 -11.13 2.41 13.22
C ALA A 107 -10.99 3.45 14.35
N LEU A 108 -11.97 4.33 14.53
CA LEU A 108 -11.98 5.32 15.62
C LEU A 108 -12.00 4.63 17.00
N LYS A 109 -12.89 3.65 17.19
CA LYS A 109 -12.95 2.84 18.42
C LYS A 109 -11.66 2.07 18.65
N ALA A 110 -11.12 1.43 17.61
CA ALA A 110 -9.86 0.70 17.70
C ALA A 110 -8.67 1.62 18.06
N LYS A 111 -8.66 2.86 17.57
CA LYS A 111 -7.64 3.86 17.92
C LYS A 111 -7.71 4.26 19.40
N GLN A 112 -8.90 4.35 19.99
CA GLN A 112 -9.06 4.63 21.42
C GLN A 112 -8.42 3.50 22.24
N VAL A 113 -8.78 2.24 21.95
CA VAL A 113 -8.20 1.06 22.61
C VAL A 113 -6.67 1.02 22.45
N LEU A 114 -6.15 1.35 21.26
CA LEU A 114 -4.71 1.39 21.03
C LEU A 114 -4.00 2.42 21.92
N ASN A 115 -4.60 3.59 22.15
CA ASN A 115 -4.03 4.63 23.03
C ASN A 115 -4.05 4.21 24.50
N GLU A 116 -4.99 3.33 24.89
CA GLU A 116 -5.05 2.76 26.23
C GLU A 116 -3.97 1.68 26.43
N LEU A 117 -3.76 0.83 25.42
CA LEU A 117 -2.74 -0.23 25.45
C LEU A 117 -1.32 0.30 25.34
N VAL A 118 -1.13 1.43 24.66
CA VAL A 118 0.14 2.14 24.60
C VAL A 118 -0.08 3.49 25.30
N PRO A 119 -0.08 3.52 26.65
CA PRO A 119 -0.18 4.77 27.37
C PRO A 119 0.90 5.71 26.84
N LYS A 120 0.52 6.96 26.57
CA LYS A 120 1.37 8.00 25.97
C LYS A 120 2.56 8.34 26.89
N SER A 121 3.56 7.47 26.94
CA SER A 121 4.89 7.78 27.43
C SER A 121 5.71 8.23 26.22
N GLY A 122 5.75 9.54 26.00
CA GLY A 122 6.58 10.16 24.97
C GLY A 122 5.80 10.55 23.72
N GLY A 123 5.45 11.83 23.65
CA GLY A 123 4.83 12.43 22.49
C GLY A 123 5.65 12.20 21.22
N SER A 124 4.95 11.81 20.16
CA SER A 124 5.23 12.13 18.77
C SER A 124 4.08 11.51 18.00
N GLN A 125 3.10 12.32 17.62
CA GLN A 125 2.38 11.98 16.41
C GLN A 125 3.47 11.83 15.33
N PRO A 126 3.59 10.67 14.64
CA PRO A 126 4.26 10.74 13.37
C PRO A 126 3.33 11.63 12.54
N LYS A 127 3.73 12.90 12.36
CA LYS A 127 3.37 13.70 11.18
C LYS A 127 3.86 12.87 10.00
N VAL A 128 3.10 11.83 9.63
CA VAL A 128 3.21 11.25 8.31
C VAL A 128 2.55 12.27 7.41
N SER A 129 3.38 13.22 6.97
CA SER A 129 3.26 13.83 5.66
C SER A 129 2.79 12.76 4.66
N PRO A 130 1.88 13.07 3.74
CA PRO A 130 1.46 12.11 2.73
C PRO A 130 2.67 11.80 1.84
N GLU A 131 3.41 10.74 2.18
CA GLU A 131 4.51 10.24 1.37
C GLU A 131 3.89 9.62 0.12
N ALA A 132 3.93 10.43 -0.94
CA ALA A 132 3.83 9.98 -2.31
C ALA A 132 4.77 8.78 -2.56
N ALA A 133 4.28 7.83 -3.36
CA ALA A 133 5.02 7.13 -4.40
C ALA A 133 6.54 6.87 -4.21
N LYS A 134 6.92 5.59 -4.23
CA LYS A 134 7.90 4.94 -5.15
C LYS A 134 8.35 3.62 -4.52
N GLY A 135 8.47 2.52 -5.26
CA GLY A 135 9.47 2.37 -6.31
C GLY A 135 10.68 1.64 -5.71
N LYS A 136 11.14 0.59 -6.40
CA LYS A 136 12.24 -0.32 -6.02
C LYS A 136 13.47 0.38 -5.43
N PRO A 137 14.22 -0.26 -4.51
CA PRO A 137 15.52 0.24 -4.06
C PRO A 137 16.60 -0.11 -5.10
N SER A 138 17.20 0.88 -5.75
CA SER A 138 18.49 0.70 -6.43
C SER A 138 19.59 1.29 -5.55
N ASN A 139 20.36 0.36 -5.00
CA ASN A 139 21.52 0.57 -4.14
C ASN A 139 22.60 1.41 -4.84
N LYS A 140 23.24 2.27 -4.04
CA LYS A 140 24.36 3.14 -4.41
C LYS A 140 25.65 2.32 -4.36
N SER A 141 26.34 2.22 -5.50
CA SER A 141 27.73 1.75 -5.54
C SER A 141 28.63 2.95 -5.84
N ASN A 142 29.15 3.58 -4.79
CA ASN A 142 30.38 4.37 -4.88
C ASN A 142 31.53 3.40 -5.11
N GLY A 143 32.10 3.42 -6.31
CA GLY A 143 33.38 2.80 -6.63
C GLY A 143 34.27 3.85 -7.28
N GLY A 144 35.02 4.58 -6.47
CA GLY A 144 36.07 5.48 -6.94
C GLY A 144 37.17 4.67 -7.63
N GLY A 145 37.39 4.93 -8.92
CA GLY A 145 38.48 4.38 -9.71
C GLY A 145 39.43 5.51 -10.14
N LEU A 146 40.21 6.02 -9.20
CA LEU A 146 41.37 6.90 -9.44
C LEU A 146 42.65 6.12 -9.12
N PHE A 147 42.93 5.05 -9.86
CA PHE A 147 44.19 4.31 -9.74
C PHE A 147 45.00 4.45 -11.02
N GLY A 148 46.18 5.06 -10.86
CA GLY A 148 47.09 5.46 -11.91
C GLY A 148 47.67 4.29 -12.70
N GLY A 149 47.64 4.44 -14.02
CA GLY A 149 48.48 3.70 -14.96
C GLY A 149 49.56 4.63 -15.51
N LEU A 150 50.63 4.81 -14.74
CA LEU A 150 51.92 5.37 -15.15
C LEU A 150 52.64 4.36 -16.08
N PHE A 151 52.07 4.05 -17.25
CA PHE A 151 52.70 3.13 -18.18
C PHE A 151 53.90 3.82 -18.86
N GLY A 152 55.05 3.72 -18.20
CA GLY A 152 56.36 4.09 -18.70
C GLY A 152 56.74 3.19 -19.88
N GLY A 153 56.61 3.75 -21.08
CA GLY A 153 57.25 3.23 -22.29
C GLY A 153 58.77 3.35 -22.18
N LYS A 154 59.40 2.20 -21.99
CA LYS A 154 60.84 1.98 -21.83
C LYS A 154 61.61 2.41 -23.09
N LYS A 155 62.71 3.15 -22.88
CA LYS A 155 63.78 3.38 -23.87
C LYS A 155 64.49 2.07 -24.22
N LYS A 156 64.70 1.80 -25.51
CA LYS A 156 66.01 1.58 -26.14
C LYS A 156 65.85 1.48 -27.65
#